data_AF-A0A9P7G3D0-F1
#
_entry.id   AF-A0A9P7G3D0-F1
#
_cell.length_a   1.000
_cell.length_b   1.000
_cell.length_c   1.000
_cell.angle_alpha   90.00
_cell.angle_beta   90.00
_cell.angle_gamma   90.00
#
_symmetry.space_group_name_H-M   'P 1'
#
loop_
_entity.id
_entity.type
_entity.pdbx_description
1 polymer ?
#
loop_
_entity_poly.entity_id
_entity_poly.type
_entity_poly.pdbx_seq_one_letter_code
_entity_poly.pdbx_strand_id
1 'polypeptide(L)'
;MSHSPIQRGDPDIAFKMYGPLKLADKFRIDPLRDTIRAYIREDWPHTLQSWDEREALYSRRLKSSPASTTMDDVAPEPASVIRLARKFEPRILAIAFYHLSRLPINATYGQHNQAPRHARGMRGHLLSPADREKAALGRERMTRWAADRLEALQLDTWQCSVDEGCHTHIYWRVVVLQRTIMRSMDVLTTLRSMQSHKVERGTSEVVEDVVCQECNGRWDQILNEARRDFFDSLSSFFPDL
;
A
#
# COMPACT_ATOMS: atom_id res chain seq x y z
N MET A 1 -7.56 -1.02 32.71
CA MET A 1 -7.84 -0.69 31.29
C MET A 1 -8.49 0.69 31.27
N SER A 2 -7.76 1.76 30.95
CA SER A 2 -8.40 3.06 30.74
C SER A 2 -9.05 3.04 29.37
N HIS A 3 -10.38 3.12 29.33
CA HIS A 3 -11.10 3.31 28.07
C HIS A 3 -10.97 4.78 27.69
N SER A 4 -9.87 5.13 27.01
CA SER A 4 -9.80 6.40 26.31
C SER A 4 -10.97 6.48 25.32
N PRO A 5 -11.67 7.62 25.23
CA PRO A 5 -12.75 7.79 24.27
C PRO A 5 -12.23 7.50 22.85
N ILE A 6 -13.07 6.92 21.99
CA ILE A 6 -12.70 6.66 20.60
C ILE A 6 -12.45 8.01 19.93
N GLN A 7 -11.23 8.21 19.45
CA GLN A 7 -10.78 9.45 18.83
C GLN A 7 -10.52 9.24 17.33
N ARG A 8 -10.70 10.30 16.53
CA ARG A 8 -10.33 10.29 15.11
C ARG A 8 -8.85 9.97 14.95
N GLY A 9 -8.52 9.14 13.96
CA GLY A 9 -7.14 8.76 13.68
C GLY A 9 -6.53 7.76 14.67
N ASP A 10 -7.36 7.13 15.52
CA ASP A 10 -7.02 5.94 16.30
C ASP A 10 -6.77 4.76 15.33
N PRO A 11 -5.54 4.20 15.29
CA PRO A 11 -5.20 3.08 14.40
C PRO A 11 -6.13 1.86 14.58
N ASP A 12 -6.69 1.68 15.77
CA ASP A 12 -7.54 0.56 16.13
C ASP A 12 -9.04 0.85 16.00
N ILE A 13 -9.42 1.99 15.43
CA ILE A 13 -10.82 2.38 15.28
C ILE A 13 -11.65 1.31 14.59
N ALA A 14 -11.12 0.68 13.52
CA ALA A 14 -11.84 -0.36 12.79
C ALA A 14 -12.05 -1.62 13.63
N PHE A 15 -11.07 -1.98 14.45
CA PHE A 15 -11.17 -3.10 15.37
C PHE A 15 -12.25 -2.83 16.44
N LYS A 16 -12.20 -1.64 17.04
CA LYS A 16 -13.10 -1.19 18.12
C LYS A 16 -14.55 -1.01 17.64
N MET A 17 -14.76 -0.53 16.41
CA MET A 17 -16.09 -0.23 15.86
C MET A 17 -16.84 -1.45 15.30
N TYR A 18 -16.20 -2.60 15.15
CA TYR A 18 -16.87 -3.79 14.59
C TYR A 18 -18.04 -4.30 15.44
N GLY A 19 -17.86 -4.37 16.77
CA GLY A 19 -18.93 -4.74 17.71
C GLY A 19 -20.09 -3.74 17.70
N PRO A 20 -19.82 -2.44 17.91
CA PRO A 20 -20.83 -1.38 17.78
C PRO A 20 -21.58 -1.43 16.44
N LEU A 21 -20.90 -1.62 15.31
CA LEU A 21 -21.55 -1.73 14.01
C LEU A 21 -22.49 -2.94 13.93
N LYS A 22 -22.08 -4.09 14.48
CA LYS A 22 -22.95 -5.28 14.54
C LYS A 22 -24.23 -5.03 15.34
N LEU A 23 -24.13 -4.32 16.46
CA LEU A 23 -25.29 -3.95 17.27
C LEU A 23 -26.17 -2.93 16.52
N ALA A 24 -25.55 -1.90 15.94
CA ALA A 24 -26.25 -0.89 15.15
C ALA A 24 -27.01 -1.51 13.97
N ASP A 25 -26.40 -2.48 13.26
CA ASP A 25 -27.07 -3.25 12.21
C ASP A 25 -28.23 -4.08 12.78
N LYS A 26 -28.02 -4.81 13.89
CA LYS A 26 -29.04 -5.68 14.50
C LYS A 26 -30.27 -4.90 14.95
N PHE A 27 -30.06 -3.71 15.51
CA PHE A 27 -31.13 -2.87 16.05
C PHE A 27 -31.55 -1.72 15.12
N ARG A 28 -31.04 -1.69 13.88
CA ARG A 28 -31.34 -0.67 12.86
C ARG A 28 -31.12 0.76 13.37
N ILE A 29 -30.01 0.99 14.07
CA ILE A 29 -29.62 2.31 14.59
C ILE A 29 -28.83 3.04 13.49
N ASP A 30 -29.54 3.57 12.50
CA ASP A 30 -28.92 4.20 11.32
C ASP A 30 -27.95 5.34 11.64
N PRO A 31 -28.23 6.27 12.59
CA PRO A 31 -27.29 7.33 12.93
C PRO A 31 -25.92 6.81 13.40
N LEU A 32 -25.91 5.69 14.13
CA LEU A 32 -24.68 5.06 14.60
C LEU A 32 -23.93 4.36 13.45
N ARG A 33 -24.67 3.71 12.53
CA ARG A 33 -24.08 3.10 11.33
C ARG A 33 -23.39 4.16 10.48
N ASP A 34 -24.05 5.28 10.24
CA ASP A 34 -23.52 6.36 9.40
C ASP A 34 -22.33 7.06 10.06
N THR A 35 -22.36 7.22 11.39
CA THR A 35 -21.21 7.72 12.15
C THR A 35 -20.00 6.80 12.01
N ILE A 36 -20.18 5.48 12.16
CA ILE A 36 -19.08 4.50 12.01
C ILE A 36 -18.55 4.50 10.57
N ARG A 37 -19.44 4.58 9.57
CA ARG A 37 -19.06 4.68 8.15
C ARG A 37 -18.22 5.93 7.87
N ALA A 38 -18.62 7.07 8.42
CA ALA A 38 -17.91 8.33 8.26
C ALA A 38 -16.48 8.23 8.80
N TYR A 39 -16.30 7.67 10.00
CA TYR A 39 -14.96 7.44 10.56
C TYR A 39 -14.07 6.63 9.63
N ILE A 40 -14.58 5.55 9.04
CA ILE A 40 -13.79 4.65 8.20
C ILE A 40 -13.44 5.30 6.86
N ARG A 41 -14.37 6.07 6.27
CA ARG A 41 -14.13 6.81 5.03
C ARG A 41 -13.09 7.91 5.24
N GLU A 42 -13.14 8.63 6.35
CA GLU A 42 -12.09 9.57 6.73
C GLU A 42 -10.76 8.83 6.97
N ASP A 43 -10.85 7.64 7.58
CA ASP A 43 -9.71 6.83 7.97
C ASP A 43 -9.12 5.94 6.85
N TRP A 44 -9.60 6.01 5.60
CA TRP A 44 -9.03 5.28 4.45
C TRP A 44 -8.99 6.12 3.16
N PRO A 45 -7.96 5.95 2.30
CA PRO A 45 -7.82 6.76 1.10
C PRO A 45 -8.84 6.37 0.02
N HIS A 46 -9.28 7.36 -0.76
CA HIS A 46 -10.14 7.15 -1.93
C HIS A 46 -9.43 7.51 -3.24
N THR A 47 -8.34 8.26 -3.19
CA THR A 47 -7.52 8.67 -4.34
C THR A 47 -6.06 8.30 -4.10
N LEU A 48 -5.28 8.18 -5.16
CA LEU A 48 -3.83 7.94 -5.06
C LEU A 48 -3.12 9.04 -4.24
N GLN A 49 -3.54 10.30 -4.40
CA GLN A 49 -3.03 11.40 -3.60
C GLN A 49 -3.33 11.21 -2.10
N SER A 50 -4.57 10.88 -1.75
CA SER A 50 -4.92 10.63 -0.34
C SER A 50 -4.17 9.41 0.23
N TRP A 51 -3.86 8.42 -0.59
CA TRP A 51 -3.00 7.30 -0.20
C TRP A 51 -1.59 7.78 0.16
N ASP A 52 -1.00 8.64 -0.68
CA ASP A 52 0.32 9.22 -0.43
C ASP A 52 0.38 10.07 0.83
N GLU A 53 -0.60 10.96 1.00
CA GLU A 53 -0.72 11.81 2.18
C GLU A 53 -0.79 11.00 3.47
N ARG A 54 -1.48 9.85 3.42
CA ARG A 54 -1.64 8.92 4.55
C ARG A 54 -0.36 8.15 4.86
N GLU A 55 0.28 7.54 3.86
CA GLU A 55 1.57 6.87 4.08
C GLU A 55 2.63 7.84 4.61
N ALA A 56 2.62 9.09 4.14
CA ALA A 56 3.47 10.17 4.65
C ALA A 56 3.10 10.56 6.08
N LEU A 57 1.81 10.68 6.41
CA LEU A 57 1.33 10.95 7.77
C LEU A 57 1.79 9.88 8.75
N TYR A 58 1.64 8.59 8.42
CA TYR A 58 2.07 7.50 9.28
C TYR A 58 3.58 7.49 9.48
N SER A 59 4.33 7.74 8.40
CA SER A 59 5.80 7.87 8.47
C SER A 59 6.22 9.03 9.38
N ARG A 60 5.54 10.19 9.29
CA ARG A 60 5.80 11.35 10.16
C ARG A 60 5.46 11.04 11.61
N ARG A 61 4.28 10.48 11.89
CA ARG A 61 3.85 10.07 13.24
C ARG A 61 4.87 9.12 13.86
N LEU A 62 5.29 8.09 13.12
CA LEU A 62 6.31 7.16 13.59
C LEU A 62 7.63 7.87 13.90
N LYS A 63 8.13 8.73 12.99
CA LYS A 63 9.37 9.49 13.21
C LYS A 63 9.30 10.40 14.45
N SER A 64 8.16 11.02 14.71
CA SER A 64 7.95 11.91 15.87
C SER A 64 7.67 11.17 17.19
N SER A 65 7.31 9.89 17.14
CA SER A 65 6.94 9.11 18.32
C SER A 65 8.16 8.50 19.03
N PRO A 66 8.04 8.15 20.33
CA PRO A 66 9.08 7.43 21.07
C PRO A 66 9.57 6.17 20.35
N ALA A 67 10.84 5.79 20.54
CA ALA A 67 11.46 4.65 19.86
C ALA A 67 10.71 3.31 20.04
N SER A 68 9.94 3.17 21.13
CA SER A 68 9.08 2.02 21.41
C SER A 68 7.80 1.97 20.57
N THR A 69 7.31 3.10 20.05
CA THR A 69 6.12 3.16 19.20
C THR A 69 6.41 2.52 17.85
N THR A 70 5.50 1.73 17.32
CA THR A 70 5.68 0.99 16.07
C THR A 70 4.71 1.47 15.00
N MET A 71 4.82 0.93 13.78
CA MET A 71 3.88 1.26 12.72
C MET A 71 2.43 0.83 13.06
N ASP A 72 2.26 -0.27 13.78
CA ASP A 72 0.95 -0.75 14.25
C ASP A 72 0.28 0.24 15.22
N ASP A 73 1.07 1.01 15.97
CA ASP A 73 0.58 2.05 16.90
C ASP A 73 0.19 3.36 16.21
N VAL A 74 0.44 3.52 14.91
CA VAL A 74 0.18 4.79 14.19
C VAL A 74 -0.60 4.64 12.89
N ALA A 75 -0.66 3.43 12.33
CA ALA A 75 -1.33 3.12 11.07
C ALA A 75 -2.38 2.02 11.26
N PRO A 76 -3.54 2.13 10.59
CA PRO A 76 -4.62 1.17 10.75
C PRO A 76 -4.25 -0.21 10.18
N GLU A 77 -4.64 -1.24 10.91
CA GLU A 77 -4.39 -2.64 10.55
C GLU A 77 -5.40 -3.17 9.52
N PRO A 78 -4.96 -3.85 8.44
CA PRO A 78 -5.83 -4.17 7.31
C PRO A 78 -6.92 -5.21 7.59
N ALA A 79 -6.68 -6.25 8.41
CA ALA A 79 -7.68 -7.30 8.65
C ALA A 79 -8.91 -6.78 9.39
N SER A 80 -8.71 -5.88 10.34
CA SER A 80 -9.78 -5.20 11.07
C SER A 80 -10.65 -4.38 10.14
N VAL A 81 -10.03 -3.72 9.15
CA VAL A 81 -10.71 -2.91 8.15
C VAL A 81 -11.44 -3.78 7.13
N ILE A 82 -10.83 -4.86 6.63
CA ILE A 82 -11.50 -5.84 5.76
C ILE A 82 -12.80 -6.34 6.41
N ARG A 83 -12.71 -6.74 7.68
CA ARG A 83 -13.85 -7.27 8.44
C ARG A 83 -14.98 -6.24 8.58
N LEU A 84 -14.64 -4.97 8.68
CA LEU A 84 -15.58 -3.86 8.84
C LEU A 84 -16.15 -3.43 7.48
N ALA A 85 -15.29 -3.06 6.53
CA ALA A 85 -15.63 -2.49 5.22
C ALA A 85 -16.45 -3.44 4.33
N ARG A 86 -16.35 -4.77 4.51
CA ARG A 86 -17.14 -5.77 3.78
C ARG A 86 -18.66 -5.48 3.78
N LYS A 87 -19.15 -4.75 4.77
CA LYS A 87 -20.58 -4.46 4.92
C LYS A 87 -21.06 -3.19 4.20
N PHE A 88 -20.18 -2.28 3.78
CA PHE A 88 -20.63 -0.96 3.33
C PHE A 88 -19.65 -0.19 2.41
N GLU A 89 -18.40 -0.64 2.18
CA GLU A 89 -17.43 0.10 1.33
C GLU A 89 -16.53 -0.83 0.49
N PRO A 90 -16.97 -1.23 -0.72
CA PRO A 90 -16.18 -2.08 -1.63
C PRO A 90 -14.84 -1.46 -2.04
N ARG A 91 -14.79 -0.13 -2.23
CA ARG A 91 -13.55 0.56 -2.62
C ARG A 91 -12.49 0.52 -1.52
N ILE A 92 -12.90 0.77 -0.27
CA ILE A 92 -11.99 0.66 0.89
C ILE A 92 -11.55 -0.80 1.06
N LEU A 93 -12.44 -1.76 0.80
CA LEU A 93 -12.13 -3.17 0.86
C LEU A 93 -10.99 -3.55 -0.09
N ALA A 94 -11.02 -3.10 -1.35
CA ALA A 94 -9.93 -3.34 -2.31
C ALA A 94 -8.59 -2.77 -1.83
N ILE A 95 -8.60 -1.56 -1.28
CA ILE A 95 -7.40 -0.91 -0.74
C ILE A 95 -6.87 -1.64 0.50
N ALA A 96 -7.76 -2.12 1.37
CA ALA A 96 -7.39 -2.91 2.54
C ALA A 96 -6.80 -4.27 2.14
N PHE A 97 -7.33 -4.91 1.10
CA PHE A 97 -6.74 -6.11 0.52
C PHE A 97 -5.38 -5.85 -0.14
N TYR A 98 -5.22 -4.73 -0.86
CA TYR A 98 -3.90 -4.30 -1.33
C TYR A 98 -2.93 -4.13 -0.17
N HIS A 99 -3.37 -3.51 0.92
CA HIS A 99 -2.54 -3.34 2.11
C HIS A 99 -2.12 -4.69 2.72
N LEU A 100 -3.08 -5.62 2.86
CA LEU A 100 -2.83 -6.99 3.31
C LEU A 100 -1.83 -7.74 2.40
N SER A 101 -1.93 -7.53 1.08
CA SER A 101 -1.04 -8.12 0.09
C SER A 101 0.40 -7.59 0.13
N ARG A 102 0.67 -6.49 0.85
CA ARG A 102 2.04 -5.99 1.07
C ARG A 102 2.70 -6.62 2.30
N LEU A 103 1.94 -7.25 3.18
CA LEU A 103 2.46 -7.77 4.44
C LEU A 103 3.09 -9.17 4.26
N PRO A 104 4.17 -9.51 4.97
CA PRO A 104 4.60 -10.89 5.11
C PRO A 104 3.49 -11.77 5.70
N ILE A 105 3.42 -13.05 5.32
CA ILE A 105 2.39 -13.99 5.79
C ILE A 105 2.42 -14.15 7.33
N ASN A 106 3.61 -14.05 7.92
CA ASN A 106 3.88 -14.17 9.35
C ASN A 106 3.90 -12.81 10.09
N ALA A 107 3.46 -11.73 9.46
CA ALA A 107 3.43 -10.41 10.09
C ALA A 107 2.27 -10.33 11.10
N THR A 108 2.59 -10.51 12.39
CA THR A 108 1.59 -10.48 13.47
C THR A 108 1.50 -9.12 14.12
N TYR A 109 0.28 -8.59 14.24
CA TYR A 109 0.01 -7.31 14.89
C TYR A 109 0.49 -7.30 16.35
N GLY A 110 1.21 -6.25 16.75
CA GLY A 110 1.68 -6.06 18.12
C GLY A 110 2.91 -6.89 18.52
N GLN A 111 3.44 -7.74 17.64
CA GLN A 111 4.62 -8.59 17.91
C GLN A 111 5.92 -7.93 17.40
N HIS A 112 6.29 -6.80 18.00
CA HIS A 112 7.40 -5.95 17.51
C HIS A 112 8.80 -6.35 18.00
N ASN A 113 8.91 -7.24 18.98
CA ASN A 113 10.20 -7.64 19.56
C ASN A 113 11.14 -8.34 18.56
N GLN A 114 10.62 -8.72 17.38
CA GLN A 114 11.35 -9.46 16.34
C GLN A 114 11.35 -8.75 14.99
N ALA A 115 10.70 -7.58 14.88
CA ALA A 115 10.49 -6.89 13.61
C ALA A 115 10.98 -5.43 13.66
N PRO A 116 11.44 -4.87 12.54
CA PRO A 116 11.77 -3.45 12.47
C PRO A 116 10.57 -2.58 12.87
N ARG A 117 10.83 -1.41 13.48
CA ARG A 117 9.82 -0.45 13.92
C ARG A 117 8.82 -0.03 12.84
N HIS A 118 9.25 -0.03 11.58
CA HIS A 118 8.44 0.33 10.40
C HIS A 118 7.63 -0.84 9.83
N ALA A 119 7.84 -2.07 10.31
CA ALA A 119 7.07 -3.23 9.90
C ALA A 119 5.63 -3.10 10.39
N ARG A 120 4.70 -3.51 9.53
CA ARG A 120 3.26 -3.58 9.84
C ARG A 120 2.86 -5.02 10.06
N GLY A 121 2.01 -5.24 11.05
CA GLY A 121 1.41 -6.52 11.35
C GLY A 121 -0.04 -6.60 10.88
N MET A 122 -0.60 -7.81 11.00
CA MET A 122 -2.03 -8.04 10.85
C MET A 122 -2.60 -8.87 11.98
N ARG A 123 -3.90 -8.69 12.26
CA ARG A 123 -4.67 -9.54 13.17
C ARG A 123 -5.18 -10.75 12.41
N GLY A 124 -4.29 -11.70 12.11
CA GLY A 124 -4.57 -12.83 11.22
C GLY A 124 -5.74 -13.74 11.63
N HIS A 125 -6.15 -13.73 12.91
CA HIS A 125 -7.34 -14.44 13.42
C HIS A 125 -8.67 -13.81 12.95
N LEU A 126 -8.64 -12.57 12.44
CA LEU A 126 -9.80 -11.88 11.88
C LEU A 126 -10.07 -12.25 10.41
N LEU A 127 -9.10 -12.85 9.74
CA LEU A 127 -9.18 -13.23 8.34
C LEU A 127 -9.76 -14.64 8.20
N SER A 128 -10.78 -14.77 7.37
CA SER A 128 -11.29 -16.08 6.96
C SER A 128 -10.33 -16.75 5.95
N PRO A 129 -10.47 -18.07 5.69
CA PRO A 129 -9.72 -18.73 4.62
C PRO A 129 -9.91 -18.05 3.26
N ALA A 130 -11.14 -17.64 2.94
CA ALA A 130 -11.46 -16.92 1.71
C ALA A 130 -10.76 -15.56 1.60
N ASP A 131 -10.52 -14.87 2.73
CA ASP A 131 -9.76 -13.60 2.72
C ASP A 131 -8.29 -13.82 2.36
N ARG A 132 -7.70 -14.92 2.85
CA ARG A 132 -6.31 -15.29 2.55
C ARG A 132 -6.17 -15.70 1.09
N GLU A 133 -7.13 -16.46 0.58
CA GLU A 133 -7.21 -16.85 -0.84
C GLU A 133 -7.33 -15.60 -1.74
N LYS A 134 -8.25 -14.67 -1.42
CA LYS A 134 -8.37 -13.40 -2.15
C LYS A 134 -7.08 -12.59 -2.13
N ALA A 135 -6.39 -12.51 -0.99
CA ALA A 135 -5.12 -11.81 -0.90
C ALA A 135 -4.04 -12.50 -1.77
N ALA A 136 -3.98 -13.83 -1.78
CA ALA A 136 -3.05 -14.59 -2.62
C ALA A 136 -3.32 -14.39 -4.13
N LEU A 137 -4.58 -14.51 -4.55
CA LEU A 137 -4.99 -14.27 -5.93
C LEU A 137 -4.71 -12.82 -6.36
N GLY A 138 -4.96 -11.86 -5.46
CA GLY A 138 -4.61 -10.47 -5.70
C GLY A 138 -3.12 -10.26 -5.91
N ARG A 139 -2.25 -10.91 -5.13
CA ARG A 139 -0.79 -10.86 -5.36
C ARG A 139 -0.41 -11.39 -6.74
N GLU A 140 -1.00 -12.52 -7.14
CA GLU A 140 -0.76 -13.10 -8.46
C GLU A 140 -1.17 -12.13 -9.57
N ARG A 141 -2.40 -11.60 -9.50
CA ARG A 141 -2.93 -10.66 -10.51
C ARG A 141 -2.14 -9.36 -10.56
N MET A 142 -1.74 -8.79 -9.43
CA MET A 142 -0.89 -7.59 -9.38
C MET A 142 0.50 -7.85 -9.95
N THR A 143 1.08 -9.03 -9.70
CA THR A 143 2.38 -9.41 -10.27
C THR A 143 2.29 -9.52 -11.79
N ARG A 144 1.24 -10.18 -12.30
CA ARG A 144 0.98 -10.28 -13.74
C ARG A 144 0.77 -8.89 -14.36
N TRP A 145 -0.09 -8.07 -13.75
CA TRP A 145 -0.30 -6.68 -14.19
C TRP A 145 1.00 -5.89 -14.25
N ALA A 146 1.88 -6.04 -13.26
CA ALA A 146 3.16 -5.33 -13.24
C ALA A 146 4.08 -5.81 -14.36
N ALA A 147 4.14 -7.12 -14.63
CA ALA A 147 4.90 -7.68 -15.73
C ALA A 147 4.37 -7.17 -17.09
N ASP A 148 3.07 -7.32 -17.34
CA ASP A 148 2.42 -6.88 -18.58
C ASP A 148 2.60 -5.38 -18.80
N ARG A 149 2.50 -4.58 -17.73
CA ARG A 149 2.71 -3.14 -17.81
C ARG A 149 4.14 -2.78 -18.15
N LEU A 150 5.13 -3.45 -17.55
CA LEU A 150 6.55 -3.21 -17.85
C LEU A 150 6.90 -3.60 -19.29
N GLU A 151 6.32 -4.68 -19.80
CA GLU A 151 6.48 -5.09 -21.21
C GLU A 151 5.86 -4.05 -22.16
N ALA A 152 4.66 -3.56 -21.87
CA ALA A 152 3.96 -2.56 -22.68
C ALA A 152 4.71 -1.22 -22.78
N LEU A 153 5.65 -0.93 -21.87
CA LEU A 153 6.48 0.27 -21.92
C LEU A 153 7.59 0.20 -22.98
N GLN A 154 7.79 -0.96 -23.62
CA GLN A 154 8.76 -1.17 -24.71
C GLN A 154 10.16 -0.61 -24.38
N LEU A 155 10.62 -0.87 -23.15
CA LEU A 155 11.81 -0.25 -22.59
C LEU A 155 13.10 -0.81 -23.21
N ASP A 156 13.02 -1.99 -23.81
CA ASP A 156 14.03 -2.59 -24.70
C ASP A 156 14.27 -1.76 -25.97
N THR A 157 13.29 -0.95 -26.37
CA THR A 157 13.39 -0.03 -27.52
C THR A 157 13.63 1.42 -27.09
N TRP A 158 14.04 1.67 -25.84
CA TRP A 158 14.26 3.03 -25.35
C TRP A 158 15.36 3.74 -26.14
N GLN A 159 14.99 4.77 -26.90
CA GLN A 159 15.90 5.60 -27.68
C GLN A 159 16.13 6.94 -26.98
N CYS A 160 17.39 7.36 -26.92
CA CYS A 160 17.82 8.66 -26.45
C CYS A 160 18.62 9.36 -27.56
N SER A 161 18.28 10.60 -27.88
CA SER A 161 18.98 11.41 -28.89
C SER A 161 20.23 12.11 -28.34
N VAL A 162 20.39 12.14 -27.01
CA VAL A 162 21.42 12.94 -26.32
C VAL A 162 22.60 12.08 -25.85
N ASP A 163 22.33 10.88 -25.35
CA ASP A 163 23.32 10.00 -24.76
C ASP A 163 22.88 8.53 -24.93
N GLU A 164 23.68 7.77 -25.68
CA GLU A 164 23.45 6.33 -25.91
C GLU A 164 23.47 5.51 -24.61
N GLY A 165 24.17 5.98 -23.58
CA GLY A 165 24.23 5.35 -22.26
C GLY A 165 22.89 5.35 -21.53
N CYS A 166 22.01 6.32 -21.80
CA CYS A 166 20.70 6.43 -21.13
C CYS A 166 19.88 5.15 -21.24
N HIS A 167 19.95 4.45 -22.38
CA HIS A 167 19.24 3.19 -22.59
C HIS A 167 19.63 2.14 -21.54
N THR A 168 20.93 1.91 -21.34
CA THR A 168 21.45 0.93 -20.37
C THR A 168 21.01 1.26 -18.93
N HIS A 169 21.03 2.54 -18.57
CA HIS A 169 20.63 3.00 -17.25
C HIS A 169 19.11 2.83 -17.02
N ILE A 170 18.28 3.19 -18.01
CA ILE A 170 16.83 2.95 -17.96
C ILE A 170 16.52 1.46 -17.85
N TYR A 171 17.18 0.61 -18.65
CA TYR A 171 17.05 -0.84 -18.53
C TYR A 171 17.36 -1.33 -17.10
N TRP A 172 18.42 -0.82 -16.47
CA TRP A 172 18.75 -1.17 -15.10
C TRP A 172 17.67 -0.73 -14.09
N ARG A 173 17.07 0.46 -14.27
CA ARG A 173 15.94 0.89 -13.44
C ARG A 173 14.75 -0.07 -13.52
N VAL A 174 14.48 -0.63 -14.69
CA VAL A 174 13.41 -1.62 -14.89
C VAL A 174 13.68 -2.89 -14.09
N VAL A 175 14.91 -3.40 -14.16
CA VAL A 175 15.33 -4.57 -13.39
C VAL A 175 15.15 -4.34 -11.89
N VAL A 176 15.54 -3.16 -11.38
CA VAL A 176 15.33 -2.78 -9.97
C VAL A 176 13.86 -2.70 -9.63
N LEU A 177 13.07 -2.05 -10.48
CA LEU A 177 11.64 -1.88 -10.29
C LEU A 177 10.95 -3.24 -10.18
N GLN A 178 11.19 -4.14 -11.14
CA GLN A 178 10.63 -5.49 -11.13
C GLN A 178 11.04 -6.28 -9.88
N ARG A 179 12.35 -6.30 -9.57
CA ARG A 179 12.87 -6.99 -8.38
C ARG A 179 12.25 -6.45 -7.09
N THR A 180 12.09 -5.13 -6.99
CA THR A 180 11.55 -4.47 -5.79
C THR A 180 10.06 -4.73 -5.63
N ILE A 181 9.29 -4.71 -6.72
CA ILE A 181 7.88 -5.11 -6.73
C ILE A 181 7.74 -6.56 -6.27
N MET A 182 8.50 -7.49 -6.85
CA MET A 182 8.41 -8.91 -6.49
C MET A 182 8.79 -9.17 -5.03
N ARG A 183 9.74 -8.41 -4.48
CA ARG A 183 10.19 -8.57 -3.09
C ARG A 183 9.21 -7.97 -2.07
N SER A 184 8.66 -6.79 -2.37
CA SER A 184 7.86 -6.02 -1.40
C SER A 184 6.35 -6.18 -1.58
N MET A 185 5.90 -6.56 -2.77
CA MET A 185 4.51 -6.45 -3.23
C MET A 185 3.91 -5.04 -3.11
N ASP A 186 4.73 -4.01 -2.90
CA ASP A 186 4.31 -2.62 -2.76
C ASP A 186 4.56 -1.85 -4.06
N VAL A 187 3.71 -2.12 -5.05
CA VAL A 187 3.79 -1.51 -6.39
C VAL A 187 3.71 0.02 -6.29
N LEU A 188 2.78 0.56 -5.52
CA LEU A 188 2.57 2.01 -5.41
C LEU A 188 3.77 2.74 -4.81
N THR A 189 4.36 2.21 -3.73
CA THR A 189 5.54 2.83 -3.13
C THR A 189 6.75 2.67 -4.02
N THR A 190 6.92 1.51 -4.66
CA THR A 190 8.05 1.23 -5.54
C THR A 190 8.06 2.15 -6.76
N LEU A 191 6.91 2.31 -7.45
CA LEU A 191 6.80 3.22 -8.59
C LEU A 191 7.14 4.67 -8.19
N ARG A 192 6.72 5.11 -6.99
CA ARG A 192 7.06 6.45 -6.47
C ARG A 192 8.55 6.58 -6.16
N SER A 193 9.18 5.60 -5.52
CA SER A 193 10.60 5.70 -5.14
C SER A 193 11.55 5.74 -6.34
N MET A 194 11.16 5.11 -7.46
CA MET A 194 11.96 5.10 -8.69
C MET A 194 12.07 6.49 -9.37
N GLN A 195 11.27 7.47 -8.93
CA GLN A 195 11.36 8.87 -9.38
C GLN A 195 12.50 9.64 -8.69
N SER A 196 13.12 9.07 -7.66
CA SER A 196 14.29 9.69 -7.02
C SER A 196 15.55 9.64 -7.88
N HIS A 197 15.52 8.88 -8.98
CA HIS A 197 16.66 8.64 -9.90
C HIS A 197 17.91 8.13 -9.18
N LYS A 198 17.70 7.46 -8.04
CA LYS A 198 18.75 6.83 -7.23
C LYS A 198 18.76 5.34 -7.50
N VAL A 199 19.94 4.79 -7.77
CA VAL A 199 20.11 3.37 -8.11
C VAL A 199 21.10 2.74 -7.13
N GLU A 200 20.70 1.65 -6.48
CA GLU A 200 21.60 0.82 -5.66
C GLU A 200 22.42 -0.12 -6.56
N ARG A 201 23.71 0.16 -6.78
CA ARG A 201 24.58 -0.68 -7.63
C ARG A 201 25.37 -1.72 -6.82
N GLY A 202 24.73 -2.74 -6.25
CA GLY A 202 25.40 -3.97 -5.76
C GLY A 202 26.33 -3.84 -4.54
N THR A 203 27.10 -2.76 -4.42
CA THR A 203 27.66 -2.21 -3.19
C THR A 203 26.61 -1.27 -2.60
N SER A 204 26.54 -1.13 -1.28
CA SER A 204 25.55 -0.30 -0.58
C SER A 204 25.63 1.22 -0.86
N GLU A 205 26.26 1.62 -1.95
CA GLU A 205 26.46 2.99 -2.39
C GLU A 205 25.33 3.39 -3.35
N VAL A 206 24.54 4.38 -2.94
CA VAL A 206 23.45 4.94 -3.73
C VAL A 206 24.01 6.10 -4.55
N VAL A 207 24.17 5.89 -5.85
CA VAL A 207 24.71 6.90 -6.77
C VAL A 207 23.56 7.53 -7.57
N GLU A 208 23.68 8.82 -7.87
CA GLU A 208 22.79 9.49 -8.81
C GLU A 208 22.94 8.86 -10.20
N ASP A 209 21.81 8.60 -10.83
CA ASP A 209 21.79 7.92 -12.10
C ASP A 209 22.19 8.86 -13.24
N VAL A 210 23.07 8.38 -14.13
CA VAL A 210 23.61 9.16 -15.24
C VAL A 210 22.65 9.05 -16.43
N VAL A 211 21.48 9.66 -16.28
CA VAL A 211 20.43 9.71 -17.31
C VAL A 211 20.12 11.17 -17.63
N CYS A 212 19.99 11.50 -18.90
CA CYS A 212 19.70 12.86 -19.33
C CYS A 212 18.33 13.33 -18.82
N GLN A 213 18.15 14.65 -18.69
CA GLN A 213 16.93 15.24 -18.14
C GLN A 213 15.66 14.84 -18.91
N GLU A 214 15.75 14.73 -20.24
CA GLU A 214 14.62 14.32 -21.09
C GLU A 214 14.20 12.88 -20.80
N CYS A 215 15.15 11.94 -20.72
CA CYS A 215 14.87 10.56 -20.38
C CYS A 215 14.32 10.41 -18.97
N ASN A 216 14.82 11.19 -18.00
CA ASN A 216 14.26 11.25 -16.65
C ASN A 216 12.81 11.75 -16.65
N GLY A 217 12.52 12.81 -17.41
CA GLY A 217 11.15 13.33 -17.54
C GLY A 217 10.19 12.30 -18.14
N ARG A 218 10.59 11.63 -19.23
CA ARG A 218 9.81 10.55 -19.85
C ARG A 218 9.59 9.38 -18.90
N TRP A 219 10.63 8.98 -18.16
CA TRP A 219 10.57 7.93 -17.15
C TRP A 219 9.57 8.27 -16.04
N ASP A 220 9.64 9.49 -15.50
CA ASP A 220 8.75 9.93 -14.42
C ASP A 220 7.29 10.00 -14.89
N GLN A 221 7.05 10.46 -16.12
CA GLN A 221 5.72 10.45 -16.72
C GLN A 221 5.14 9.03 -16.78
N ILE A 222 5.92 8.09 -17.32
CA ILE A 222 5.56 6.67 -17.43
C ILE A 222 5.22 6.09 -16.05
N LEU A 223 6.06 6.32 -15.05
CA LEU A 223 5.82 5.83 -13.70
C LEU A 223 4.57 6.43 -13.08
N ASN A 224 4.32 7.73 -13.27
CA ASN A 224 3.12 8.39 -12.77
C ASN A 224 1.84 7.85 -13.41
N GLU A 225 1.85 7.61 -14.71
CA GLU A 225 0.73 6.99 -15.45
C GLU A 225 0.48 5.56 -14.94
N ALA A 226 1.52 4.71 -14.93
CA ALA A 226 1.40 3.35 -14.43
C ALA A 226 0.89 3.30 -12.98
N ARG A 227 1.32 4.24 -12.13
CA ARG A 227 0.93 4.29 -10.73
C ARG A 227 -0.53 4.69 -10.54
N ARG A 228 -1.04 5.63 -11.35
CA ARG A 228 -2.47 5.98 -11.39
C ARG A 228 -3.30 4.78 -11.86
N ASP A 229 -2.92 4.20 -12.99
CA ASP A 229 -3.59 3.03 -13.55
C ASP A 229 -3.65 1.85 -12.57
N PHE A 230 -2.55 1.59 -11.85
CA PHE A 230 -2.51 0.55 -10.83
C PHE A 230 -3.51 0.81 -9.70
N PHE A 231 -3.54 2.05 -9.19
CA PHE A 231 -4.43 2.44 -8.11
C PHE A 231 -5.90 2.30 -8.51
N ASP A 232 -6.24 2.75 -9.71
CA ASP A 232 -7.60 2.66 -10.24
C ASP A 232 -8.01 1.21 -10.55
N SER A 233 -7.03 0.36 -10.87
CA SER A 233 -7.24 -1.08 -11.14
C SER A 233 -7.38 -1.94 -9.87
N LEU A 234 -7.15 -1.40 -8.67
CA LEU A 234 -7.08 -2.18 -7.42
C LEU A 234 -8.29 -3.11 -7.23
N SER A 235 -9.50 -2.64 -7.53
CA SER A 235 -10.72 -3.44 -7.36
C SER A 235 -10.78 -4.65 -8.29
N SER A 236 -10.14 -4.59 -9.47
CA SER A 236 -10.13 -5.71 -10.42
C SER A 236 -9.21 -6.86 -9.99
N PHE A 237 -8.20 -6.58 -9.16
CA PHE A 237 -7.28 -7.59 -8.64
C PHE A 237 -7.93 -8.51 -7.60
N PHE A 238 -9.00 -8.07 -6.95
CA PHE A 238 -9.68 -8.83 -5.92
C PHE A 238 -11.12 -9.08 -6.39
N PRO A 239 -11.41 -10.27 -6.95
CA PRO A 239 -12.77 -10.56 -7.41
C PRO A 239 -13.73 -10.72 -6.21
N ASP A 240 -15.01 -10.47 -6.46
CA ASP A 240 -16.10 -10.68 -5.49
C ASP A 240 -15.94 -9.87 -4.19
N LEU A 241 -15.51 -8.60 -4.32
CA LEU A 241 -15.47 -7.61 -3.23
C LEU A 241 -16.79 -6.84 -3.07
#